data_AF-A0A517N1V7-F1
#
_entry.id   AF-A0A517N1V7-F1
#
_cell.length_a   1.000
_cell.length_b   1.000
_cell.length_c   1.000
_cell.angle_alpha   90.00
_cell.angle_beta   90.00
_cell.angle_gamma   90.00
#
_symmetry.space_group_name_H-M   'P 1'
#
loop_
_entity.id
_entity.type
_entity.pdbx_description
1 polymer ?
#
loop_
_entity_poly.entity_id
_entity_poly.type
_entity_poly.pdbx_seq_one_letter_code
_entity_poly.pdbx_strand_id
1 'polypeptide(L)'
;MRCEMPLRSSWRCDNLIPTLPRGNGSSSRSCGNEALTDLHERLSGKTFKLVVTQERHNRAFPRGSVGTRLLMKTLFITGTNTEVGKTHVAAMLARSLVERGTRVGIYKPVASGCRKKDGELIADDAVALWEAAGRPSTLEQVCPQRFTAPVSPPTSAALEGKSVDARLLRTGLDYWRENYEVTLVEGAGGLMSPLSEEDFNIDLARELGGPIIIVAANRLGVINATLQTIITAKTQAAECPIAGVVLNQVTPNENDASLATNAIELAGQLRSVGNVTLLASVGFGEERFAEPIDWGSLLVRNQ
;
A
#
# COMPACT_ATOMS: atom_id res chain seq x y z
N MET A 1 13.41 19.01 -38.93
CA MET A 1 14.14 19.23 -37.66
C MET A 1 14.15 17.92 -36.89
N ARG A 2 15.28 17.22 -36.89
CA ARG A 2 15.52 16.03 -36.06
C ARG A 2 16.00 16.51 -34.70
N CYS A 3 15.37 16.06 -33.62
CA CYS A 3 15.84 16.31 -32.27
C CYS A 3 16.66 15.09 -31.85
N GLU A 4 17.98 15.22 -31.85
CA GLU A 4 18.91 14.25 -31.30
C GLU A 4 18.97 14.45 -29.77
N MET A 5 18.64 13.42 -29.00
CA MET A 5 18.90 13.38 -27.57
C MET A 5 20.29 12.76 -27.32
N PRO A 6 21.14 13.36 -26.47
CA PRO A 6 22.44 12.77 -26.14
C PRO A 6 22.29 11.64 -25.12
N LEU A 7 22.56 10.41 -25.56
CA LEU A 7 22.81 9.27 -24.68
C LEU A 7 24.18 9.41 -24.02
N ARG A 8 24.23 9.73 -22.71
CA ARG A 8 25.39 9.46 -21.85
C ARG A 8 24.98 9.17 -20.40
N SER A 9 24.98 7.89 -20.04
CA SER A 9 25.79 7.40 -18.91
C SER A 9 25.89 5.88 -19.00
N SER A 10 27.14 5.42 -19.04
CA SER A 10 27.56 4.04 -19.15
C SER A 10 27.39 3.31 -17.83
N TRP A 11 26.53 2.30 -17.77
CA TRP A 11 26.61 1.26 -16.74
C TRP A 11 27.75 0.31 -17.14
N ARG A 12 28.91 0.44 -16.49
CA ARG A 12 29.95 -0.59 -16.53
C ARG A 12 29.54 -1.70 -15.56
N CYS A 13 29.19 -2.87 -16.10
CA CYS A 13 29.20 -4.12 -15.34
C CYS A 13 30.60 -4.70 -15.43
N ASP A 14 31.51 -4.23 -14.56
CA ASP A 14 32.79 -4.90 -14.35
C ASP A 14 32.77 -5.56 -12.97
N ASN A 15 33.01 -6.87 -12.98
CA ASN A 15 33.28 -7.79 -11.86
C ASN A 15 32.08 -8.29 -11.05
N LEU A 16 31.66 -9.52 -11.37
CA LEU A 16 31.46 -10.65 -10.45
C LEU A 16 30.96 -11.88 -11.25
N ILE A 17 31.88 -12.60 -11.90
CA ILE A 17 31.64 -13.97 -12.37
C ILE A 17 32.56 -14.89 -11.57
N PRO A 18 32.04 -15.73 -10.65
CA PRO A 18 32.80 -16.87 -10.17
C PRO A 18 32.90 -17.89 -11.29
N THR A 19 34.13 -18.20 -11.70
CA THR A 19 34.45 -19.29 -12.63
C THR A 19 33.97 -20.63 -12.05
N LEU A 20 33.04 -21.30 -12.73
CA LEU A 20 32.70 -22.70 -12.45
C LEU A 20 33.72 -23.65 -13.10
N PRO A 21 34.02 -24.82 -12.50
CA PRO A 21 34.97 -25.77 -13.07
C PRO A 21 34.39 -26.41 -14.34
N ARG A 22 35.23 -26.57 -15.37
CA ARG A 22 34.89 -27.33 -16.58
C ARG A 22 34.76 -28.81 -16.24
N GLY A 23 33.53 -29.34 -16.31
CA GLY A 23 33.25 -30.77 -16.33
C GLY A 23 33.04 -31.28 -17.76
N ASN A 24 33.82 -32.27 -18.17
CA ASN A 24 33.67 -33.00 -19.43
C ASN A 24 32.46 -33.95 -19.38
N GLY A 25 31.78 -34.13 -20.51
CA GLY A 25 31.16 -35.40 -20.87
C GLY A 25 29.64 -35.53 -20.68
N SER A 26 28.93 -35.45 -21.81
CA SER A 26 27.73 -36.20 -22.20
C SER A 26 27.00 -37.08 -21.16
N SER A 27 25.73 -36.79 -20.90
CA SER A 27 24.60 -37.64 -21.33
C SER A 27 23.28 -37.13 -20.75
N SER A 28 22.26 -37.14 -21.60
CA SER A 28 20.87 -36.85 -21.29
C SER A 28 20.29 -37.82 -20.25
N ARG A 29 19.70 -37.30 -19.17
CA ARG A 29 18.63 -37.95 -18.39
C ARG A 29 17.86 -36.90 -17.56
N SER A 30 16.56 -37.10 -17.52
CA SER A 30 15.54 -36.31 -16.83
C SER A 30 15.93 -36.02 -15.37
N CYS A 31 15.99 -34.74 -14.99
CA CYS A 31 16.06 -34.33 -13.59
C CYS A 31 15.15 -33.11 -13.40
N GLY A 32 13.86 -33.39 -13.18
CA GLY A 32 12.82 -32.37 -13.02
C GLY A 32 12.08 -32.40 -11.69
N ASN A 33 12.30 -33.40 -10.84
CA ASN A 33 11.52 -33.56 -9.60
C ASN A 33 12.33 -33.73 -8.31
N GLU A 34 13.62 -34.09 -8.35
CA GLU A 34 14.40 -34.29 -7.11
C GLU A 34 14.96 -32.97 -6.53
N ALA A 35 15.17 -31.95 -7.37
CA ALA A 35 15.72 -30.67 -6.91
C ALA A 35 14.72 -29.78 -6.16
N LEU A 36 13.41 -30.00 -6.34
CA LEU A 36 12.35 -29.24 -5.67
C LEU A 36 12.02 -29.80 -4.27
N THR A 37 12.13 -31.11 -4.09
CA THR A 37 11.91 -31.77 -2.79
C THR A 37 13.02 -31.42 -1.80
N ASP A 38 14.27 -31.34 -2.27
CA ASP A 38 15.45 -31.02 -1.45
C ASP A 38 15.47 -29.55 -0.96
N LEU A 39 14.81 -28.64 -1.70
CA LEU A 39 14.64 -27.24 -1.27
C LEU A 39 13.54 -27.10 -0.20
N HIS A 40 12.49 -27.91 -0.27
CA HIS A 40 11.37 -27.91 0.67
C HIS A 40 11.77 -28.51 2.03
N GLU A 41 12.59 -29.56 2.05
CA GLU A 41 13.17 -30.13 3.29
C GLU A 41 14.23 -29.23 3.94
N ARG A 42 14.99 -28.45 3.16
CA ARG A 42 16.02 -27.54 3.70
C ARG A 42 15.48 -26.25 4.33
N LEU A 43 14.22 -25.90 4.06
CA LEU A 43 13.55 -24.69 4.56
C LEU A 43 12.50 -24.99 5.64
N SER A 44 11.98 -26.22 5.71
CA SER A 44 11.06 -26.66 6.77
C SER A 44 11.84 -27.00 8.05
N GLY A 45 12.01 -26.01 8.93
CA GLY A 45 12.59 -26.22 10.26
C GLY A 45 13.55 -25.13 10.73
N LYS A 46 13.84 -24.14 9.89
CA LYS A 46 14.65 -22.97 10.31
C LYS A 46 13.72 -21.86 10.77
N THR A 47 13.61 -21.68 12.08
CA THR A 47 13.06 -20.46 12.67
C THR A 47 14.01 -19.31 12.37
N PHE A 48 13.72 -18.51 11.34
CA PHE A 48 14.47 -17.30 11.07
C PHE A 48 13.99 -16.22 12.06
N LYS A 49 14.76 -15.97 13.11
CA LYS A 49 14.60 -14.77 13.94
C LYS A 49 15.04 -13.58 13.08
N LEU A 50 14.08 -12.83 12.55
CA LEU A 50 14.33 -11.51 11.97
C LEU A 50 14.78 -10.60 13.12
N VAL A 51 16.09 -10.42 13.29
CA VAL A 51 16.63 -9.42 14.22
C VAL A 51 16.51 -8.07 13.52
N VAL A 52 15.36 -7.42 13.68
CA VAL A 52 15.23 -5.99 13.43
C VAL A 52 15.94 -5.28 14.57
N THR A 53 17.13 -4.76 14.33
CA THR A 53 17.75 -3.80 15.26
C THR A 53 16.99 -2.49 15.17
N GLN A 54 15.94 -2.34 15.99
CA GLN A 54 15.42 -1.04 16.34
C GLN A 54 16.34 -0.41 17.38
N GLU A 55 16.95 0.72 17.05
CA GLU A 55 17.51 1.61 18.06
C GLU A 55 16.36 2.10 18.95
N ARG A 56 16.35 1.66 20.22
CA ARG A 56 15.38 2.11 21.22
C ARG A 56 15.61 3.58 21.54
N HIS A 57 14.90 4.47 20.88
CA HIS A 57 14.69 5.82 21.38
C HIS A 57 13.43 5.86 22.22
N ASN A 58 13.60 5.56 23.52
CA ASN A 58 12.56 5.78 24.52
C ASN A 58 12.45 7.31 24.75
N ARG A 59 11.51 7.97 24.07
CA ARG A 59 11.11 9.35 24.41
C ARG A 59 9.61 9.40 24.60
N ALA A 60 9.21 9.58 25.85
CA ALA A 60 7.88 10.06 26.20
C ALA A 60 7.61 11.38 25.44
N PHE A 61 6.41 11.53 24.87
CA PHE A 61 5.98 12.77 24.23
C PHE A 61 5.99 13.92 25.25
N PRO A 62 6.84 14.94 25.09
CA PRO A 62 6.77 16.12 25.94
C PRO A 62 5.55 16.94 25.48
N ARG A 63 4.63 17.21 26.41
CA ARG A 63 3.68 18.31 26.26
C ARG A 63 4.45 19.60 26.48
N GLY A 64 4.98 20.20 25.40
CA GLY A 64 5.72 21.45 25.46
C GLY A 64 6.17 21.91 24.08
N SER A 65 5.82 23.15 23.74
CA SER A 65 6.09 23.83 22.47
C SER A 65 7.58 23.88 22.13
N VAL A 66 7.98 23.18 21.08
CA VAL A 66 9.29 23.28 20.40
C VAL A 66 9.03 23.23 18.89
N GLY A 67 9.72 24.09 18.13
CA GLY A 67 9.53 24.42 16.71
C GLY A 67 8.74 23.41 15.86
N THR A 68 7.63 23.87 15.27
CA THR A 68 6.66 23.07 14.52
C THR A 68 7.29 22.36 13.33
N ARG A 69 7.73 21.11 13.55
CA ARG A 69 7.76 20.10 12.51
C ARG A 69 6.30 19.96 12.04
N LEU A 70 6.00 20.30 10.79
CA LEU A 70 4.63 20.14 10.27
C LEU A 70 4.26 18.66 10.33
N LEU A 71 3.38 18.30 11.27
CA LEU A 71 2.74 16.99 11.33
C LEU A 71 1.82 16.88 10.12
N MET A 72 2.09 15.91 9.25
CA MET A 72 1.18 15.56 8.19
C MET A 72 0.01 14.84 8.86
N LYS A 73 -1.18 15.41 8.77
CA LYS A 73 -2.38 14.80 9.38
C LYS A 73 -2.98 13.71 8.52
N THR A 74 -2.49 13.45 7.31
CA THR A 74 -3.19 12.60 6.33
C THR A 74 -2.29 11.51 5.79
N LEU A 75 -2.74 10.26 5.85
CA LEU A 75 -2.13 9.12 5.15
C LEU A 75 -3.01 8.71 3.98
N PHE A 76 -2.41 8.56 2.80
CA PHE A 76 -3.11 8.06 1.62
C PHE A 76 -2.80 6.57 1.45
N ILE A 77 -3.84 5.73 1.41
CA ILE A 77 -3.73 4.29 1.23
C ILE A 77 -4.13 3.94 -0.20
N THR A 78 -3.19 3.36 -0.94
CA THR A 78 -3.41 2.87 -2.30
C THR A 78 -3.01 1.40 -2.42
N GLY A 79 -3.34 0.79 -3.55
CA GLY A 79 -3.03 -0.60 -3.85
C GLY A 79 -2.07 -0.71 -5.02
N THR A 80 -1.38 -1.84 -5.12
CA THR A 80 -0.70 -2.20 -6.38
C THR A 80 -1.70 -2.62 -7.47
N ASN A 81 -2.94 -2.93 -7.08
CA ASN A 81 -4.08 -3.21 -7.96
C ASN A 81 -5.43 -3.03 -7.20
N THR A 82 -6.54 -3.38 -7.83
CA THR A 82 -7.81 -3.66 -7.15
C THR A 82 -7.71 -4.94 -6.31
N GLU A 83 -8.59 -5.09 -5.31
CA GLU A 83 -8.74 -6.32 -4.51
C GLU A 83 -7.47 -6.81 -3.78
N VAL A 84 -6.48 -5.94 -3.57
CA VAL A 84 -5.26 -6.26 -2.81
C VAL A 84 -5.44 -6.22 -1.28
N GLY A 85 -6.67 -5.99 -0.81
CA GLY A 85 -7.02 -5.86 0.60
C GLY A 85 -6.65 -4.51 1.23
N LYS A 86 -6.79 -3.41 0.49
CA LYS A 86 -6.60 -2.04 1.01
C LYS A 86 -7.43 -1.79 2.26
N THR A 87 -8.74 -2.05 2.18
CA THR A 87 -9.71 -1.88 3.26
C THR A 87 -9.31 -2.63 4.52
N HIS A 88 -8.87 -3.88 4.35
CA HIS A 88 -8.41 -4.72 5.46
C HIS A 88 -7.21 -4.08 6.17
N VAL A 89 -6.17 -3.73 5.42
CA VAL A 89 -4.95 -3.10 5.97
C VAL A 89 -5.24 -1.71 6.57
N ALA A 90 -6.07 -0.90 5.92
CA ALA A 90 -6.45 0.43 6.40
C ALA A 90 -7.29 0.33 7.70
N ALA A 91 -8.17 -0.67 7.82
CA ALA A 91 -8.90 -0.96 9.04
C ALA A 91 -7.97 -1.43 10.18
N MET A 92 -6.97 -2.27 9.89
CA MET A 92 -5.94 -2.64 10.88
C MET A 92 -5.14 -1.44 11.37
N LEU A 93 -4.78 -0.53 10.45
CA LEU A 93 -4.09 0.72 10.77
C LEU A 93 -4.97 1.61 11.66
N ALA A 94 -6.24 1.83 11.27
CA ALA A 94 -7.20 2.60 12.04
C ALA A 94 -7.34 2.07 13.48
N ARG A 95 -7.57 0.76 13.63
CA ARG A 95 -7.64 0.12 14.95
C ARG A 95 -6.38 0.34 15.78
N SER A 96 -5.21 0.16 15.17
CA SER A 96 -3.92 0.37 15.85
C SER A 96 -3.72 1.79 16.36
N LEU A 97 -4.21 2.81 15.63
CA LEU A 97 -4.16 4.20 16.07
C LEU A 97 -5.21 4.49 17.15
N VAL A 98 -6.43 3.99 17.00
CA VAL A 98 -7.50 4.14 18.01
C VAL A 98 -7.12 3.49 19.33
N GLU A 99 -6.51 2.30 19.31
CA GLU A 99 -6.01 1.60 20.51
C GLU A 99 -4.93 2.41 21.25
N ARG A 100 -4.25 3.33 20.56
CA ARG A 100 -3.28 4.26 21.15
C ARG A 100 -3.91 5.58 21.63
N GLY A 101 -5.24 5.71 21.52
CA GLY A 101 -5.99 6.89 21.92
C GLY A 101 -5.99 8.04 20.89
N THR A 102 -5.51 7.80 19.66
CA THR A 102 -5.52 8.82 18.59
C THR A 102 -6.93 8.97 18.02
N ARG A 103 -7.41 10.21 17.83
CA ARG A 103 -8.65 10.45 17.09
C ARG A 103 -8.42 10.30 15.59
N VAL A 104 -8.96 9.23 15.01
CA VAL A 104 -8.78 8.86 13.60
C VAL A 104 -10.01 9.25 12.77
N GLY A 105 -9.80 10.10 11.76
CA GLY A 105 -10.74 10.35 10.68
C GLY A 105 -10.57 9.35 9.55
N ILE A 106 -11.65 9.00 8.86
CA ILE A 106 -11.64 8.07 7.73
C ILE A 106 -12.32 8.73 6.54
N TYR A 107 -11.68 8.67 5.38
CA TYR A 107 -12.27 9.17 4.16
C TYR A 107 -12.04 8.18 3.00
N LYS A 108 -13.14 7.75 2.39
CA LYS A 108 -13.21 6.94 1.18
C LYS A 108 -13.95 7.80 0.14
N PRO A 109 -13.25 8.67 -0.61
CA PRO A 109 -13.85 9.74 -1.39
C PRO A 109 -14.94 9.26 -2.37
N VAL A 110 -14.74 8.06 -2.90
CA VAL A 110 -15.66 7.39 -3.81
C VAL A 110 -15.55 5.87 -3.67
N ALA A 111 -16.68 5.18 -3.81
CA ALA A 111 -16.77 3.73 -3.87
C ALA A 111 -17.68 3.27 -5.02
N SER A 112 -17.28 2.19 -5.68
CA SER A 112 -18.07 1.44 -6.66
C SER A 112 -18.31 0.01 -6.14
N GLY A 113 -19.20 -0.74 -6.76
CA GLY A 113 -19.60 -2.07 -6.25
C GLY A 113 -20.45 -2.01 -4.98
N CYS A 114 -21.12 -0.88 -4.71
CA CYS A 114 -21.95 -0.72 -3.52
C CYS A 114 -23.21 -1.57 -3.62
N ARG A 115 -23.53 -2.29 -2.54
CA ARG A 115 -24.77 -3.08 -2.46
C ARG A 115 -25.95 -2.19 -2.06
N LYS A 116 -27.13 -2.52 -2.57
CA LYS A 116 -28.37 -1.85 -2.18
C LYS A 116 -29.01 -2.55 -0.99
N LYS A 117 -29.31 -1.81 0.07
CA LYS A 117 -30.04 -2.30 1.25
C LYS A 117 -31.02 -1.23 1.70
N ASP A 118 -32.29 -1.60 1.87
CA ASP A 118 -33.35 -0.71 2.35
C ASP A 118 -33.49 0.60 1.54
N GLY A 119 -33.20 0.54 0.23
CA GLY A 119 -33.24 1.70 -0.66
C GLY A 119 -31.95 2.51 -0.74
N GLU A 120 -31.00 2.28 0.17
CA GLU A 120 -29.73 3.00 0.24
C GLU A 120 -28.56 2.19 -0.34
N LEU A 121 -27.55 2.88 -0.84
CA LEU A 121 -26.30 2.26 -1.26
C LEU A 121 -25.33 2.17 -0.08
N ILE A 122 -24.82 0.97 0.17
CA ILE A 122 -23.84 0.70 1.22
C ILE A 122 -22.53 0.31 0.56
N ALA A 123 -21.49 1.08 0.85
CA ALA A 123 -20.11 0.73 0.52
C ALA A 123 -19.52 -0.07 1.69
N ASP A 124 -19.38 -1.39 1.51
CA ASP A 124 -18.86 -2.25 2.59
C ASP A 124 -17.44 -1.85 3.01
N ASP A 125 -16.63 -1.34 2.08
CA ASP A 125 -15.32 -0.73 2.38
C ASP A 125 -15.46 0.42 3.40
N ALA A 126 -16.38 1.35 3.15
CA ALA A 126 -16.60 2.51 4.01
C ALA A 126 -17.09 2.09 5.40
N VAL A 127 -17.98 1.08 5.47
CA VAL A 127 -18.47 0.54 6.74
C VAL A 127 -17.33 -0.08 7.53
N ALA A 128 -16.50 -0.94 6.92
CA ALA A 128 -15.39 -1.59 7.59
C ALA A 128 -14.38 -0.58 8.16
N LEU A 129 -14.04 0.46 7.39
CA LEU A 129 -13.15 1.52 7.85
C LEU A 129 -13.78 2.35 8.98
N TRP A 130 -15.06 2.71 8.85
CA TRP A 130 -15.79 3.48 9.85
C TRP A 130 -15.85 2.73 11.19
N GLU A 131 -16.18 1.45 11.19
CA GLU A 131 -16.18 0.63 12.40
C GLU A 131 -14.78 0.50 13.01
N ALA A 132 -13.76 0.26 12.18
CA ALA A 132 -12.37 0.14 12.63
C ALA A 132 -11.83 1.42 13.30
N ALA A 133 -12.30 2.59 12.88
CA ALA A 133 -11.94 3.88 13.46
C ALA A 133 -12.80 4.28 14.67
N GLY A 134 -13.65 3.39 15.19
CA GLY A 134 -14.52 3.69 16.33
C GLY A 134 -15.75 4.51 15.96
N ARG A 135 -16.25 4.35 14.72
CA ARG A 135 -17.44 5.01 14.17
C ARG A 135 -17.38 6.54 14.20
N PRO A 136 -16.33 7.14 13.62
CA PRO A 136 -16.20 8.58 13.62
C PRO A 136 -17.22 9.19 12.64
N SER A 137 -18.00 10.17 13.09
CA SER A 137 -19.01 10.87 12.29
C SER A 137 -19.99 9.94 11.55
N THR A 138 -20.54 10.33 10.39
CA THR A 138 -21.49 9.54 9.60
C THR A 138 -20.85 8.83 8.40
N LEU A 139 -21.49 7.76 7.92
CA LEU A 139 -21.04 7.04 6.72
C LEU A 139 -21.10 7.91 5.46
N GLU A 140 -21.99 8.89 5.39
CA GLU A 140 -22.06 9.87 4.31
C GLU A 140 -20.79 10.72 4.23
N GLN A 141 -20.22 11.09 5.38
CA GLN A 141 -18.95 11.83 5.41
C GLN A 141 -17.75 10.94 5.13
N VAL A 142 -17.84 9.65 5.51
CA VAL A 142 -16.80 8.67 5.19
C VAL A 142 -16.77 8.43 3.68
N CYS A 143 -17.91 8.16 3.07
CA CYS A 143 -18.04 7.86 1.65
C CYS A 143 -19.21 8.63 1.00
N PRO A 144 -18.96 9.87 0.55
CA PRO A 144 -20.02 10.74 0.04
C PRO A 144 -20.48 10.33 -1.36
N GLN A 145 -19.68 9.56 -2.11
CA GLN A 145 -19.95 9.16 -3.49
C GLN A 145 -19.97 7.65 -3.61
N ARG A 146 -21.14 7.08 -3.90
CA ARG A 146 -21.39 5.64 -3.89
C ARG A 146 -22.08 5.22 -5.20
N PHE A 147 -21.53 4.21 -5.86
CA PHE A 147 -22.05 3.67 -7.12
C PHE A 147 -22.12 2.13 -7.09
N THR A 148 -23.02 1.58 -7.89
CA THR A 148 -23.46 0.17 -7.82
C THR A 148 -22.58 -0.82 -8.55
N ALA A 149 -22.16 -0.52 -9.79
CA ALA A 149 -21.45 -1.48 -10.62
C ALA A 149 -20.00 -1.69 -10.11
N PRO A 150 -19.49 -2.93 -10.04
CA PRO A 150 -18.14 -3.23 -9.57
C PRO A 150 -17.10 -2.99 -10.68
N VAL A 151 -17.08 -1.77 -11.21
CA VAL A 151 -16.13 -1.26 -12.21
C VAL A 151 -15.47 0.01 -11.67
N SER A 152 -14.62 0.68 -12.45
CA SER A 152 -14.02 1.94 -11.99
C SER A 152 -15.10 2.96 -11.61
N PRO A 153 -14.85 3.85 -10.63
CA PRO A 153 -15.80 4.87 -10.22
C PRO A 153 -16.45 5.68 -11.36
N PRO A 154 -15.70 6.27 -12.32
CA PRO A 154 -16.32 7.04 -13.40
C PRO A 154 -17.19 6.17 -14.31
N THR A 155 -16.78 4.93 -14.61
CA THR A 155 -17.60 4.01 -15.40
C THR A 155 -18.87 3.62 -14.65
N SER A 156 -18.77 3.35 -13.34
CA SER A 156 -19.95 3.00 -12.53
C SER A 156 -20.93 4.18 -12.41
N ALA A 157 -20.43 5.41 -12.30
CA ALA A 157 -21.26 6.60 -12.29
C ALA A 157 -22.00 6.78 -13.63
N ALA A 158 -21.29 6.63 -14.74
CA ALA A 158 -21.85 6.77 -16.08
C ALA A 158 -22.95 5.74 -16.37
N LEU A 159 -22.80 4.49 -15.89
CA LEU A 159 -23.84 3.45 -16.00
C LEU A 159 -25.14 3.82 -15.25
N GLU A 160 -25.06 4.71 -14.27
CA GLU A 160 -26.21 5.25 -13.54
C GLU A 160 -26.70 6.61 -14.07
N GLY A 161 -26.15 7.09 -15.19
CA GLY A 161 -26.44 8.43 -15.72
C GLY A 161 -25.94 9.56 -14.82
N LYS A 162 -24.89 9.31 -14.03
CA LYS A 162 -24.25 10.25 -13.10
C LYS A 162 -22.79 10.46 -13.48
N SER A 163 -22.14 11.41 -12.81
CA SER A 163 -20.69 11.59 -12.83
C SER A 163 -20.13 11.60 -11.40
N VAL A 164 -18.83 11.35 -11.27
CA VAL A 164 -18.11 11.57 -10.00
C VAL A 164 -17.87 13.07 -9.84
N ASP A 165 -18.25 13.63 -8.70
CA ASP A 165 -17.92 15.01 -8.34
C ASP A 165 -16.44 15.10 -7.96
N ALA A 166 -15.63 15.55 -8.92
CA ALA A 166 -14.19 15.73 -8.80
C ALA A 166 -13.80 16.74 -7.70
N ARG A 167 -14.64 17.76 -7.46
CA ARG A 167 -14.40 18.74 -6.38
C ARG A 167 -14.62 18.09 -5.03
N LEU A 168 -15.68 17.29 -4.90
CA LEU A 168 -16.01 16.59 -3.66
C LEU A 168 -14.93 15.58 -3.25
N LEU A 169 -14.23 14.96 -4.20
CA LEU A 169 -13.06 14.12 -3.92
C LEU A 169 -12.05 14.81 -2.98
N ARG A 170 -11.89 16.14 -3.10
CA ARG A 170 -10.96 16.95 -2.32
C ARG A 170 -11.65 17.56 -1.10
N THR A 171 -12.75 18.28 -1.31
CA THR A 171 -13.39 19.08 -0.24
C THR A 171 -14.01 18.22 0.86
N GLY A 172 -14.35 16.96 0.57
CA GLY A 172 -14.84 16.03 1.60
C GLY A 172 -13.78 15.73 2.68
N LEU A 173 -12.50 15.94 2.39
CA LEU A 173 -11.41 15.72 3.34
C LEU A 173 -11.30 16.81 4.41
N ASP A 174 -11.74 18.03 4.13
CA ASP A 174 -11.52 19.20 4.99
C ASP A 174 -12.14 18.98 6.39
N TYR A 175 -13.36 18.45 6.41
CA TYR A 175 -14.04 18.05 7.65
C TYR A 175 -13.16 17.15 8.53
N TRP A 176 -12.52 16.15 7.93
CA TRP A 176 -11.70 15.19 8.67
C TRP A 176 -10.41 15.83 9.19
N ARG A 177 -9.75 16.68 8.39
CA ARG A 177 -8.51 17.38 8.77
C ARG A 177 -8.68 18.37 9.91
N GLU A 178 -9.84 18.99 9.98
CA GLU A 178 -10.19 19.97 11.01
C GLU A 178 -10.55 19.30 12.34
N ASN A 179 -11.24 18.16 12.30
CA ASN A 179 -11.85 17.55 13.48
C ASN A 179 -11.03 16.41 14.10
N TYR A 180 -10.08 15.82 13.36
CA TYR A 180 -9.31 14.63 13.78
C TYR A 180 -7.79 14.88 13.78
N GLU A 181 -7.06 14.05 14.52
CA GLU A 181 -5.61 14.17 14.66
C GLU A 181 -4.87 13.53 13.47
N VAL A 182 -5.38 12.38 13.02
CA VAL A 182 -4.91 11.66 11.85
C VAL A 182 -6.11 11.29 11.00
N THR A 183 -6.01 11.49 9.69
CA THR A 183 -7.00 11.10 8.70
C THR A 183 -6.40 10.05 7.78
N LEU A 184 -7.08 8.92 7.65
CA LEU A 184 -6.75 7.90 6.66
C LEU A 184 -7.64 8.13 5.44
N VAL A 185 -7.02 8.24 4.28
CA VAL A 185 -7.74 8.36 3.01
C VAL A 185 -7.49 7.10 2.21
N GLU A 186 -8.53 6.31 1.98
CA GLU A 186 -8.43 5.13 1.13
C GLU A 186 -8.82 5.47 -0.31
N GLY A 187 -7.91 5.22 -1.25
CA GLY A 187 -8.17 5.32 -2.67
C GLY A 187 -9.05 4.19 -3.23
N ALA A 188 -9.37 4.25 -4.53
CA ALA A 188 -10.08 3.21 -5.25
C ALA A 188 -9.17 2.58 -6.32
N GLY A 189 -8.73 1.34 -6.08
CA GLY A 189 -7.77 0.65 -6.97
C GLY A 189 -6.30 0.95 -6.62
N GLY A 190 -5.48 1.20 -7.64
CA GLY A 190 -4.09 1.63 -7.51
C GLY A 190 -3.86 3.07 -7.98
N LEU A 191 -2.61 3.54 -7.97
CA LEU A 191 -2.27 4.95 -8.24
C LEU A 191 -2.80 5.48 -9.58
N MET A 192 -2.74 4.67 -10.63
CA MET A 192 -3.24 5.00 -11.97
C MET A 192 -4.66 4.50 -12.23
N SER A 193 -5.41 4.10 -11.19
CA SER A 193 -6.84 3.83 -11.34
C SER A 193 -7.60 5.15 -11.36
N PRO A 194 -8.55 5.35 -12.29
CA PRO A 194 -9.29 6.59 -12.41
C PRO A 194 -10.29 6.74 -11.25
N LEU A 195 -10.36 7.94 -10.68
CA LEU A 195 -11.32 8.34 -9.66
C LEU A 195 -12.47 9.15 -10.26
N SER A 196 -12.20 9.99 -11.25
CA SER A 196 -13.18 10.75 -12.03
C SER A 196 -12.86 10.63 -13.52
N GLU A 197 -13.50 11.45 -14.37
CA GLU A 197 -13.16 11.52 -15.80
C GLU A 197 -11.76 12.11 -16.04
N GLU A 198 -11.27 12.93 -15.11
CA GLU A 198 -10.02 13.69 -15.26
C GLU A 198 -8.98 13.35 -14.19
N ASP A 199 -9.37 12.70 -13.10
CA ASP A 199 -8.50 12.41 -11.96
C ASP A 199 -8.17 10.93 -11.83
N PHE A 200 -6.92 10.65 -11.47
CA PHE A 200 -6.45 9.37 -10.94
C PHE A 200 -6.24 9.43 -9.42
N ASN A 201 -6.04 8.27 -8.80
CA ASN A 201 -5.69 8.21 -7.37
C ASN A 201 -4.42 9.00 -7.03
N ILE A 202 -3.46 9.04 -7.95
CA ILE A 202 -2.21 9.77 -7.75
C ILE A 202 -2.44 11.29 -7.70
N ASP A 203 -3.36 11.84 -8.49
CA ASP A 203 -3.67 13.27 -8.47
C ASP A 203 -4.27 13.67 -7.13
N LEU A 204 -5.21 12.87 -6.63
CA LEU A 204 -5.73 13.06 -5.28
C LEU A 204 -4.60 12.98 -4.26
N ALA A 205 -3.78 11.92 -4.27
CA ALA A 205 -2.68 11.73 -3.30
C ALA A 205 -1.73 12.93 -3.23
N ARG A 206 -1.39 13.52 -4.39
CA ARG A 206 -0.54 14.72 -4.50
C ARG A 206 -1.14 15.93 -3.84
N GLU A 207 -2.41 16.20 -4.12
CA GLU A 207 -3.12 17.33 -3.54
C GLU A 207 -3.37 17.17 -2.04
N LEU A 208 -3.51 15.92 -1.57
CA LEU A 208 -3.51 15.65 -0.15
C LEU A 208 -2.16 15.98 0.49
N GLY A 209 -1.07 15.85 -0.27
CA GLY A 209 0.28 16.17 0.19
C GLY A 209 0.71 15.36 1.40
N GLY A 210 0.13 14.15 1.58
CA GLY A 210 0.35 13.21 2.68
C GLY A 210 1.29 12.04 2.30
N PRO A 211 1.83 11.28 3.27
CA PRO A 211 2.56 10.06 2.97
C PRO A 211 1.65 8.99 2.36
N ILE A 212 2.22 8.20 1.44
CA ILE A 212 1.52 7.13 0.73
C ILE A 212 1.89 5.77 1.34
N ILE A 213 0.88 4.99 1.71
CA ILE A 213 1.00 3.57 2.05
C ILE A 213 0.54 2.76 0.84
N ILE A 214 1.38 1.82 0.40
CA ILE A 214 1.10 0.93 -0.72
C ILE A 214 0.74 -0.44 -0.18
N VAL A 215 -0.47 -0.92 -0.45
CA VAL A 215 -0.90 -2.28 -0.12
C VAL A 215 -0.68 -3.18 -1.33
N ALA A 216 0.04 -4.28 -1.14
CA ALA A 216 0.40 -5.21 -2.19
C ALA A 216 -0.09 -6.62 -1.85
N ALA A 217 -0.86 -7.24 -2.75
CA ALA A 217 -1.32 -8.61 -2.54
C ALA A 217 -0.14 -9.59 -2.61
N ASN A 218 0.07 -10.39 -1.57
CA ASN A 218 1.07 -11.45 -1.56
C ASN A 218 0.66 -12.56 -2.53
N ARG A 219 1.24 -12.56 -3.73
CA ARG A 219 1.04 -13.54 -4.80
C ARG A 219 2.13 -13.39 -5.86
N LEU A 220 2.25 -14.36 -6.76
CA LEU A 220 3.16 -14.25 -7.89
C LEU A 220 2.94 -12.95 -8.68
N GLY A 221 4.04 -12.24 -8.95
CA GLY A 221 4.04 -10.94 -9.65
C GLY A 221 3.99 -9.71 -8.76
N VAL A 222 3.84 -9.87 -7.42
CA VAL A 222 3.76 -8.75 -6.47
C VAL A 222 4.98 -7.82 -6.52
N ILE A 223 6.17 -8.37 -6.77
CA ILE A 223 7.41 -7.59 -6.82
C ILE A 223 7.33 -6.57 -7.95
N ASN A 224 7.05 -7.00 -9.18
CA ASN A 224 6.89 -6.11 -10.33
C ASN A 224 5.81 -5.05 -10.07
N ALA A 225 4.63 -5.46 -9.64
CA ALA A 225 3.52 -4.54 -9.41
C ALA A 225 3.85 -3.48 -8.34
N THR A 226 4.55 -3.87 -7.28
CA THR A 226 4.97 -2.96 -6.20
C THR A 226 6.02 -1.97 -6.70
N LEU A 227 7.04 -2.43 -7.42
CA LEU A 227 8.08 -1.56 -7.95
C LEU A 227 7.53 -0.56 -8.97
N GLN A 228 6.63 -1.00 -9.86
CA GLN A 228 5.94 -0.08 -10.78
C GLN A 228 5.14 0.98 -10.01
N THR A 229 4.40 0.58 -8.98
CA THR A 229 3.63 1.52 -8.14
C THR A 229 4.55 2.54 -7.45
N ILE A 230 5.70 2.12 -6.93
CA ILE A 230 6.69 3.01 -6.31
C ILE A 230 7.31 3.97 -7.33
N ILE A 231 7.68 3.48 -8.52
CA ILE A 231 8.23 4.31 -9.60
C ILE A 231 7.19 5.35 -10.03
N THR A 232 5.92 4.96 -10.18
CA THR A 232 4.82 5.88 -10.48
C THR A 232 4.67 6.95 -9.40
N ALA A 233 4.63 6.56 -8.11
CA ALA A 233 4.56 7.51 -7.01
C ALA A 233 5.74 8.49 -7.02
N LYS A 234 6.98 7.99 -7.18
CA LYS A 234 8.18 8.84 -7.21
C LYS A 234 8.26 9.76 -8.42
N THR A 235 7.71 9.36 -9.56
CA THR A 235 7.80 10.15 -10.81
C THR A 235 6.69 11.17 -10.93
N GLN A 236 5.48 10.87 -10.47
CA GLN A 236 4.33 11.77 -10.62
C GLN A 236 3.96 12.50 -9.33
N ALA A 237 4.32 11.97 -8.15
CA ALA A 237 4.02 12.52 -6.83
C ALA A 237 5.29 12.61 -5.96
N ALA A 238 6.38 13.13 -6.52
CA ALA A 238 7.69 13.20 -5.87
C ALA A 238 7.68 13.96 -4.53
N GLU A 239 6.72 14.87 -4.36
CA GLU A 239 6.46 15.64 -3.14
C GLU A 239 5.81 14.83 -2.01
N CYS A 240 5.24 13.66 -2.32
CA CYS A 240 4.59 12.76 -1.38
C CYS A 240 5.58 11.69 -0.91
N PRO A 241 5.93 11.64 0.38
CA PRO A 241 6.75 10.55 0.92
C PRO A 241 6.03 9.21 0.74
N ILE A 242 6.75 8.15 0.36
CA ILE A 242 6.22 6.79 0.45
C ILE A 242 6.50 6.31 1.87
N ALA A 243 5.45 6.20 2.69
CA ALA A 243 5.56 5.72 4.06
C ALA A 243 6.05 4.26 4.09
N GLY A 244 5.61 3.46 3.13
CA GLY A 244 6.12 2.12 2.91
C GLY A 244 5.10 1.19 2.26
N VAL A 245 5.45 -0.09 2.21
CA VAL A 245 4.64 -1.14 1.62
C VAL A 245 4.10 -2.06 2.71
N VAL A 246 2.83 -2.44 2.62
CA VAL A 246 2.25 -3.55 3.39
C VAL A 246 1.97 -4.69 2.43
N LEU A 247 2.63 -5.82 2.64
CA LEU A 247 2.38 -7.06 1.89
C LEU A 247 1.23 -7.80 2.57
N ASN A 248 0.15 -8.08 1.83
CA ASN A 248 -1.09 -8.60 2.40
C ASN A 248 -1.53 -9.88 1.69
N GLN A 249 -1.70 -10.98 2.44
CA GLN A 249 -2.20 -12.22 1.89
C GLN A 249 -3.73 -12.21 1.88
N VAL A 250 -4.31 -11.88 0.72
CA VAL A 250 -5.76 -11.73 0.54
C VAL A 250 -6.50 -13.08 0.56
N THR A 251 -5.88 -14.13 0.05
CA THR A 251 -6.46 -15.48 -0.03
C THR A 251 -5.49 -16.53 0.49
N PRO A 252 -5.99 -17.64 1.06
CA PRO A 252 -5.16 -18.80 1.29
C PRO A 252 -4.82 -19.43 -0.07
N ASN A 253 -3.54 -19.61 -0.36
CA ASN A 253 -3.11 -20.27 -1.59
C ASN A 253 -1.84 -21.07 -1.34
N GLU A 254 -1.99 -22.27 -0.78
CA GLU A 254 -0.88 -23.16 -0.43
C GLU A 254 -0.06 -23.61 -1.66
N ASN A 255 -0.62 -23.49 -2.86
CA ASN A 255 0.08 -23.85 -4.10
C ASN A 255 0.96 -22.71 -4.66
N ASP A 256 0.86 -21.50 -4.12
CA ASP A 256 1.70 -20.38 -4.53
C ASP A 256 3.00 -20.36 -3.70
N ALA A 257 4.04 -20.99 -4.25
CA ALA A 257 5.37 -21.03 -3.63
C ALA A 257 5.97 -19.63 -3.40
N SER A 258 5.50 -18.59 -4.12
CA SER A 258 6.00 -17.23 -3.94
C SER A 258 5.58 -16.62 -2.59
N LEU A 259 4.51 -17.12 -1.95
CA LEU A 259 4.04 -16.60 -0.67
C LEU A 259 5.14 -16.57 0.41
N ALA A 260 5.98 -17.60 0.41
CA ALA A 260 7.07 -17.77 1.37
C ALA A 260 8.30 -16.88 1.07
N THR A 261 8.48 -16.46 -0.19
CA THR A 261 9.70 -15.76 -0.64
C THR A 261 9.48 -14.27 -0.90
N ASN A 262 8.26 -13.87 -1.28
CA ASN A 262 7.92 -12.51 -1.69
C ASN A 262 8.33 -11.45 -0.67
N ALA A 263 8.11 -11.69 0.62
CA ALA A 263 8.47 -10.72 1.66
C ALA A 263 9.98 -10.42 1.69
N ILE A 264 10.81 -11.45 1.59
CA ILE A 264 12.28 -11.32 1.63
C ILE A 264 12.78 -10.64 0.37
N GLU A 265 12.33 -11.10 -0.80
CA GLU A 265 12.76 -10.56 -2.08
C GLU A 265 12.31 -9.11 -2.24
N LEU A 266 11.04 -8.82 -1.93
CA LEU A 266 10.49 -7.47 -1.98
C LEU A 266 11.26 -6.54 -1.04
N ALA A 267 11.53 -6.94 0.22
CA ALA A 267 12.34 -6.13 1.13
C ALA A 267 13.75 -5.84 0.57
N GLY A 268 14.33 -6.76 -0.19
CA GLY A 268 15.57 -6.56 -0.93
C GLY A 268 15.45 -5.48 -2.03
N GLN A 269 14.41 -5.56 -2.84
CA GLN A 269 14.17 -4.63 -3.95
C GLN A 269 13.73 -3.23 -3.49
N LEU A 270 12.97 -3.12 -2.40
CA LEU A 270 12.53 -1.81 -1.88
C LEU A 270 13.70 -0.94 -1.41
N ARG A 271 14.78 -1.57 -0.92
CA ARG A 271 16.04 -0.87 -0.58
C ARG A 271 16.72 -0.29 -1.81
N SER A 272 16.73 -1.01 -2.93
CA SER A 272 17.33 -0.52 -4.19
C SER A 272 16.46 0.55 -4.86
N VAL A 273 15.13 0.43 -4.77
CA VAL A 273 14.19 1.39 -5.38
C VAL A 273 13.81 2.48 -4.38
N GLY A 274 14.79 3.35 -4.13
CA GLY A 274 14.58 4.63 -3.45
C GLY A 274 14.23 4.52 -1.97
N ASN A 275 14.85 3.55 -1.28
CA ASN A 275 14.88 3.37 0.17
C ASN A 275 13.48 3.30 0.82
N VAL A 276 12.57 2.57 0.17
CA VAL A 276 11.23 2.30 0.70
C VAL A 276 11.31 1.14 1.69
N THR A 277 10.48 1.17 2.74
CA THR A 277 10.44 0.11 3.76
C THR A 277 9.26 -0.82 3.54
N LEU A 278 9.48 -2.13 3.70
CA LEU A 278 8.40 -3.09 3.92
C LEU A 278 7.94 -2.95 5.38
N LEU A 279 6.77 -2.35 5.59
CA LEU A 279 6.24 -2.03 6.92
C LEU A 279 5.73 -3.28 7.65
N ALA A 280 5.06 -4.16 6.92
CA ALA A 280 4.52 -5.41 7.46
C ALA A 280 4.26 -6.44 6.35
N SER A 281 4.21 -7.70 6.77
CA SER A 281 3.56 -8.79 6.05
C SER A 281 2.38 -9.27 6.89
N VAL A 282 1.19 -9.28 6.29
CA VAL A 282 -0.08 -9.66 6.93
C VAL A 282 -0.52 -11.00 6.34
N GLY A 283 -0.66 -12.00 7.21
CA GLY A 283 -1.16 -13.32 6.85
C GLY A 283 -2.66 -13.33 6.58
N PHE A 284 -3.14 -14.39 5.93
CA PHE A 284 -4.58 -14.52 5.62
C PHE A 284 -5.41 -14.54 6.90
N GLY A 285 -6.39 -13.64 6.99
CA GLY A 285 -7.31 -13.53 8.13
C GLY A 285 -6.72 -12.85 9.38
N GLU A 286 -5.47 -12.38 9.35
CA GLU A 286 -4.90 -11.65 10.48
C GLU A 286 -5.56 -10.28 10.64
N GLU A 287 -6.04 -9.96 11.85
CA GLU A 287 -6.75 -8.71 12.13
C GLU A 287 -5.87 -7.61 12.73
N ARG A 288 -4.60 -7.93 13.03
CA ARG A 288 -3.61 -7.06 13.68
C ARG A 288 -2.24 -7.24 13.03
N PHE A 289 -1.44 -6.19 13.00
CA PHE A 289 -0.04 -6.31 12.60
C PHE A 289 0.73 -7.12 13.63
N ALA A 290 1.55 -8.07 13.18
CA ALA A 290 2.37 -8.91 14.06
C ALA A 290 3.30 -8.07 14.96
N GLU A 291 3.87 -7.00 14.38
CA GLU A 291 4.73 -6.06 15.09
C GLU A 291 4.12 -4.65 15.10
N PRO A 292 4.24 -3.89 16.21
CA PRO A 292 3.78 -2.51 16.25
C PRO A 292 4.52 -1.63 15.24
N ILE A 293 3.77 -0.92 14.39
CA ILE A 293 4.32 0.08 13.46
C ILE A 293 4.26 1.46 14.13
N ASP A 294 5.35 2.22 14.08
CA ASP A 294 5.37 3.62 14.52
C ASP A 294 4.80 4.53 13.43
N TRP A 295 3.47 4.53 13.33
CA TRP A 295 2.72 5.42 12.43
C TRP A 295 3.03 6.90 12.66
N GLY A 296 3.39 7.28 13.90
CA GLY A 296 3.73 8.64 14.26
C GLY A 296 4.95 9.13 13.48
N SER A 297 6.01 8.30 13.38
CA SER A 297 7.21 8.61 12.60
C SER A 297 6.93 8.79 11.10
N LEU A 298 5.96 8.05 10.57
CA LEU A 298 5.59 8.06 9.15
C LEU A 298 4.76 9.30 8.78
N LEU A 299 4.07 9.91 9.76
CA LEU A 299 3.26 11.13 9.61
C LEU A 299 4.09 12.42 9.63
N VAL A 300 5.41 12.33 9.71
CA VAL A 300 6.27 13.51 9.79
C VAL A 300 6.99 13.72 8.47
N ARG A 301 7.00 14.96 7.96
CA ARG A 301 7.86 15.31 6.82
C ARG A 301 9.32 15.07 7.22
N ASN A 302 9.99 14.19 6.48
CA ASN A 302 11.44 14.24 6.37
C ASN A 302 11.76 15.36 5.38
N GLN A 303 12.41 16.42 5.87
CA GLN A 303 13.01 17.46 5.04
C GLN A 303 14.28 16.93 4.38
#